data_AF-A0A9E0BNP6-F1
#
_entry.id   AF-A0A9E0BNP6-F1
#
_cell.length_a   1.000
_cell.length_b   1.000
_cell.length_c   1.000
_cell.angle_alpha   90.00
_cell.angle_beta   90.00
_cell.angle_gamma   90.00
#
_symmetry.space_group_name_H-M   'P 1'
#
loop_
_entity.id
_entity.type
_entity.pdbx_description
1 polymer ?
#
loop_
_entity_poly.entity_id
_entity_poly.type
_entity_poly.pdbx_seq_one_letter_code
_entity_poly.pdbx_strand_id
1 'polypeptide(L)' 'MPPRIHGVLYPPPSEGLPLLVAIFRDNALVGCNIAADQAEGEAKIATAVAEVQRLEVASKMPPSITVKRPVQGR' A
#
# COMPACT_ATOMS: atom_id res chain seq x y z
N MET A 1 -11.41 -9.68 10.21
CA MET A 1 -11.16 -8.23 10.30
C MET A 1 -10.40 -7.78 9.06
N PRO A 2 -10.65 -6.58 8.51
CA PRO A 2 -9.79 -6.05 7.45
C PRO A 2 -8.36 -5.81 7.98
N PRO A 3 -7.31 -6.03 7.16
CA PRO A 3 -5.93 -5.84 7.58
C PRO A 3 -5.67 -4.38 7.93
N ARG A 4 -4.92 -4.15 9.02
CA ARG A 4 -4.59 -2.80 9.48
C ARG A 4 -3.34 -2.32 8.76
N ILE A 5 -3.52 -1.38 7.84
CA ILE A 5 -2.41 -0.76 7.13
C ILE A 5 -2.11 0.59 7.79
N HIS A 6 -0.86 0.80 8.18
CA HIS A 6 -0.42 2.04 8.81
C HIS A 6 1.04 2.35 8.43
N GLY A 7 1.40 3.63 8.49
CA GLY A 7 2.77 4.08 8.29
C GLY A 7 3.38 4.62 9.58
N VAL A 8 4.70 4.49 9.69
CA VAL A 8 5.49 5.04 10.80
C VAL A 8 6.65 5.84 10.22
N LEU A 9 6.87 7.02 10.77
CA LEU A 9 8.03 7.86 10.52
C LEU A 9 9.06 7.66 11.63
N TYR A 10 10.28 7.28 11.25
CA TYR A 10 11.40 7.21 12.18
C TYR A 10 12.36 8.38 11.92
N PRO A 11 12.71 9.13 12.98
CA PRO A 11 13.72 10.16 12.87
C PRO A 11 15.09 9.54 12.58
N PRO A 12 15.98 10.26 11.88
CA PRO A 12 17.33 9.79 11.63
C PRO A 12 18.14 9.67 12.93
N PRO A 13 19.15 8.78 12.96
CA PRO A 13 20.04 8.63 14.13
C PRO A 13 21.00 9.83 14.29
N SER A 14 21.12 10.69 13.28
CA SER A 14 22.01 11.85 13.28
C SER A 14 21.47 12.94 12.37
N GLU A 15 21.84 14.18 12.65
CA GLU A 15 21.45 15.34 11.85
C GLU A 15 21.97 15.24 10.41
N GLY A 16 21.17 15.68 9.43
CA GLY A 16 21.51 15.65 8.01
C GLY A 16 21.24 14.33 7.29
N LEU A 17 20.83 13.28 7.99
CA LEU A 17 20.35 12.03 7.38
C LEU A 17 18.82 12.10 7.13
N PRO A 18 18.30 11.40 6.10
CA PRO A 18 16.87 11.40 5.81
C PRO A 18 16.07 10.62 6.86
N LEU A 19 14.79 10.97 7.00
CA LEU A 19 13.83 10.19 7.78
C LEU A 19 13.52 8.86 7.08
N LEU A 20 13.19 7.85 7.88
CA LEU A 20 12.71 6.56 7.36
C LEU A 20 11.19 6.50 7.44
N VAL A 21 10.56 6.15 6.33
CA VAL A 21 9.13 5.88 6.22
C VAL A 21 8.93 4.38 6.09
N ALA A 22 8.29 3.77 7.08
CA ALA A 22 7.95 2.35 7.07
C ALA A 22 6.44 2.16 6.94
N ILE A 23 6.01 1.24 6.08
CA ILE A 23 4.60 0.89 5.87
C ILE A 23 4.38 -0.54 6.35
N PHE A 24 3.44 -0.70 7.27
CA PHE A 24 3.10 -1.98 7.87
C PHE A 24 1.70 -2.43 7.46
N ARG A 25 1.58 -3.74 7.20
CA ARG A 25 0.31 -4.45 7.11
C ARG A 25 0.25 -5.40 8.30
N ASP A 26 -0.66 -5.11 9.24
CA ASP A 26 -0.70 -5.72 10.56
C ASP A 26 0.68 -5.61 11.24
N ASN A 27 1.42 -6.72 11.37
CA ASN A 27 2.76 -6.73 11.96
C ASN A 27 3.89 -6.94 10.94
N ALA A 28 3.58 -6.98 9.65
CA ALA A 28 4.56 -7.20 8.58
C ALA A 28 4.94 -5.89 7.90
N LEU A 29 6.24 -5.65 7.74
CA LEU A 29 6.75 -4.54 6.94
C LEU A 29 6.52 -4.85 5.45
N VAL A 30 5.79 -3.98 4.76
CA VAL A 30 5.43 -4.14 3.34
C VAL A 30 6.03 -3.06 2.43
N GLY A 31 6.54 -1.97 3.01
CA GLY A 31 7.18 -0.90 2.27
C GLY A 31 8.14 -0.10 3.13
N CYS A 32 9.21 0.39 2.53
CA CYS A 32 10.22 1.20 3.20
C CYS A 32 10.74 2.27 2.21
N ASN A 33 10.74 3.52 2.64
CA ASN A 33 11.18 4.68 1.85
C ASN A 33 11.96 5.65 2.73
N ILE A 34 12.69 6.56 2.09
CA ILE A 34 13.31 7.71 2.76
C ILE A 34 12.50 8.99 2.50
N ALA A 35 12.55 9.96 3.41
CA ALA A 35 11.99 11.30 3.24
C ALA A 35 12.99 12.36 3.74
N ALA A 36 13.09 13.49 3.05
CA ALA A 36 13.97 14.59 3.43
C ALA A 36 13.45 15.32 4.68
N ASP A 37 12.13 15.41 4.84
CA ASP A 37 11.48 16.05 5.97
C ASP A 37 10.18 15.32 6.38
N GLN A 38 9.58 15.79 7.47
CA GLN A 38 8.35 15.22 8.02
C GLN A 38 7.16 15.34 7.05
N ALA A 39 7.03 16.46 6.33
CA ALA A 39 5.91 16.68 5.43
C ALA A 39 5.95 15.73 4.23
N GLU A 40 7.13 15.53 3.63
CA GLU A 40 7.36 14.54 2.60
C GLU A 40 7.08 13.12 3.13
N GLY A 41 7.51 12.86 4.36
CA GLY A 41 7.26 11.60 5.05
C GLY A 41 5.77 11.26 5.20
N GLU A 42 5.00 12.21 5.70
CA GLU A 42 3.54 12.07 5.88
C GLU A 42 2.82 11.91 4.53
N ALA A 43 3.23 12.66 3.51
CA ALA A 43 2.70 12.51 2.16
C ALA A 43 2.97 11.11 1.59
N LYS A 44 4.19 10.60 1.76
CA LYS A 44 4.57 9.24 1.33
C LYS A 44 3.77 8.16 2.06
N ILE A 45 3.50 8.34 3.36
CA ILE A 45 2.64 7.43 4.12
C ILE A 45 1.22 7.45 3.55
N ALA A 46 0.63 8.63 3.35
CA ALA A 46 -0.74 8.75 2.84
C ALA A 46 -0.91 8.07 1.47
N THR A 47 0.04 8.27 0.56
CA THR A 47 0.05 7.62 -0.76
C THR A 47 0.18 6.11 -0.64
N ALA A 48 1.18 5.62 0.11
CA ALA A 48 1.45 4.18 0.22
C ALA A 48 0.32 3.42 0.92
N VAL A 49 -0.27 3.99 1.99
CA VAL A 49 -1.41 3.38 2.68
C VAL A 49 -2.60 3.25 1.73
N ALA A 50 -2.91 4.29 0.95
CA ALA A 50 -4.00 4.26 -0.02
C ALA A 50 -3.76 3.22 -1.13
N GLU A 51 -2.52 3.07 -1.60
CA GLU A 51 -2.17 2.09 -2.62
C GLU A 51 -2.30 0.65 -2.11
N VAL A 52 -1.73 0.35 -0.93
CA VAL A 52 -1.85 -0.99 -0.32
C VAL A 52 -3.31 -1.33 -0.05
N GLN A 53 -4.12 -0.37 0.42
CA GLN A 53 -5.57 -0.57 0.59
C GLN A 53 -6.28 -0.91 -0.73
N ARG A 54 -5.95 -0.23 -1.83
CA ARG A 54 -6.53 -0.52 -3.15
C ARG A 54 -6.18 -1.94 -3.63
N LEU A 55 -4.92 -2.34 -3.49
CA LEU A 55 -4.45 -3.67 -3.86
C LEU A 55 -5.14 -4.78 -3.05
N GLU A 56 -5.37 -4.55 -1.75
CA GLU A 56 -6.10 -5.49 -0.90
C GLU A 56 -7.58 -5.66 -1.32
N VAL A 57 -8.23 -4.59 -1.80
CA VAL A 57 -9.59 -4.66 -2.31
C VAL A 57 -9.62 -5.42 -3.64
N ALA A 58 -8.69 -5.13 -4.55
CA ALA A 58 -8.59 -5.80 -5.84
C ALA A 58 -8.31 -7.31 -5.70
N SER A 59 -7.44 -7.70 -4.76
CA SER A 59 -7.13 -9.11 -4.49
C SER A 59 -8.32 -9.89 -3.91
N LYS A 60 -9.33 -9.22 -3.34
CA LYS A 60 -10.53 -9.86 -2.77
C LYS A 60 -11.69 -9.96 -3.76
N MET A 61 -11.62 -9.29 -4.92
CA MET A 61 -12.60 -9.49 -5.98
C MET A 61 -12.27 -10.75 -6.78
N PRO A 62 -13.20 -11.72 -6.89
CA PRO A 62 -13.00 -12.80 -7.84
C PRO A 62 -12.92 -12.21 -9.25
N PRO A 63 -12.07 -12.76 -10.14
CA PRO A 63 -12.02 -12.31 -11.53
C PRO A 63 -13.41 -12.51 -12.15
N SER A 64 -14.04 -11.43 -12.59
CA SER A 64 -15.29 -11.49 -13.37
C SER A 64 -14.96 -12.03 -14.77
N ILE A 65 -14.94 -13.36 -14.91
CA ILE A 65 -14.87 -14.00 -16.22
C ILE A 65 -16.28 -14.07 -16.78
N THR A 66 -16.60 -13.20 -17.74
CA THR A 66 -17.83 -13.32 -18.53
C THR A 66 -17.62 -14.36 -19.63
N VAL A 67 -18.13 -15.57 -19.44
CA VAL A 67 -18.17 -16.60 -20.48
C VAL A 67 -19.27 -16.23 -21.49
N LYS A 68 -18.90 -15.79 -22.69
CA LYS A 68 -19.85 -15.68 -23.82
C LYS A 68 -20.16 -17.10 -24.30
N ARG A 69 -21.41 -17.54 -24.14
CA ARG A 69 -21.87 -18.83 -24.68
C ARG A 69 -21.72 -18.82 -26.21
N PRO A 70 -21.17 -19.87 -26.83
CA PRO A 70 -21.15 -19.96 -28.29
C PRO A 70 -22.60 -20.01 -28.80
N VAL A 71 -22.89 -19.17 -29.79
CA VAL A 71 -24.18 -19.18 -30.49
C VAL A 71 -24.24 -20.47 -31.30
N GLN A 72 -25.07 -21.42 -30.87
CA GLN A 72 -25.30 -22.66 -31.61
C GLN A 72 -26.18 -22.31 -32.82
N GLY A 73 -25.55 -22.16 -33.99
CA GLY A 73 -26.24 -21.94 -35.26
C GLY A 73 -27.09 -23.14 -35.63
N ARG A 74 -28.32 -22.87 -36.07
CA ARG A 74 -29.26 -23.83 -36.67
C ARG A 74 -28.87 -24.13 -38.11
#